data_AF-Q3APG4-F1
#
_entry.id   AF-Q3APG4-F1
#
_cell.length_a   1.000
_cell.length_b   1.000
_cell.length_c   1.000
_cell.angle_alpha   90.00
_cell.angle_beta   90.00
_cell.angle_gamma   90.00
#
_symmetry.space_group_name_H-M   'P 1'
#
loop_
_entity.id
_entity.type
_entity.pdbx_description
1 polymer ?
#
loop_
_entity_poly.entity_id
_entity_poly.type
_entity_poly.pdbx_seq_one_letter_code
_entity_poly.pdbx_strand_id
1 'polypeptide(L)' 'MGLFIKEFKMDKAILFNELLDAVDHLSLDDQESLIDVVRHRIAECHRQEIFSLISSARKEYQQSKLSPETPQDIMNSILS' A
#
# COMPACT_ATOMS: atom_id res chain seq x y z
N MET A 1 -22.81 0.74 14.48
CA MET A 1 -22.57 1.01 13.05
C MET A 1 -21.52 0.03 12.57
N GLY A 2 -21.86 -0.86 11.63
CA GLY A 2 -20.91 -1.85 11.13
C GLY A 2 -20.02 -1.23 10.06
N LEU A 3 -18.70 -1.39 10.19
CA LEU A 3 -17.78 -1.16 9.07
C LEU A 3 -17.99 -2.29 8.05
N PHE A 4 -18.70 -1.99 6.96
CA PHE A 4 -18.66 -2.81 5.75
C PHE A 4 -17.31 -2.61 5.05
N ILE A 5 -16.24 -3.20 5.61
CA ILE A 5 -15.11 -3.61 4.78
C ILE A 5 -15.67 -4.73 3.90
N LYS A 6 -15.94 -4.42 2.64
CA LYS A 6 -16.42 -5.38 1.66
C LYS A 6 -15.26 -6.34 1.38
N GLU A 7 -15.24 -7.50 2.05
CA GLU A 7 -14.30 -8.57 1.75
C GLU A 7 -14.38 -8.89 0.26
N PHE A 8 -13.34 -8.51 -0.48
CA PHE A 8 -13.21 -8.86 -1.88
C PHE A 8 -12.68 -10.29 -1.93
N LYS A 9 -13.58 -11.26 -1.76
CA LYS A 9 -13.25 -12.69 -1.87
C LYS A 9 -12.74 -13.01 -3.27
N MET A 10 -11.42 -12.99 -3.42
CA MET A 10 -10.71 -13.68 -4.49
C MET A 10 -10.70 -15.18 -4.16
N ASP A 11 -11.81 -15.87 -4.42
CA ASP A 11 -11.93 -17.32 -4.18
C ASP A 11 -11.07 -18.18 -5.15
N LYS A 12 -10.28 -17.55 -6.03
CA LYS A 12 -9.08 -18.14 -6.67
C LYS A 12 -8.02 -17.05 -6.83
N ALA A 13 -6.81 -17.28 -6.32
CA ALA A 13 -5.65 -16.47 -6.71
C ALA A 13 -5.30 -16.79 -8.17
N ILE A 14 -5.53 -15.83 -9.07
CA ILE A 14 -5.15 -15.93 -10.48
C ILE A 14 -3.62 -15.90 -10.56
N LEU A 15 -3.02 -16.83 -11.29
CA LEU A 15 -1.57 -16.84 -11.46
C LEU A 15 -1.14 -15.68 -12.36
N PHE A 16 0.07 -15.14 -12.15
CA PHE A 16 0.54 -13.99 -12.95
C PHE A 16 0.54 -14.26 -14.46
N ASN A 17 0.88 -15.50 -14.88
CA ASN A 17 0.78 -15.89 -16.29
C ASN A 17 -0.68 -15.91 -16.78
N GLU A 18 -1.62 -16.49 -16.02
CA GLU A 18 -3.06 -16.48 -16.37
C GLU A 18 -3.60 -15.05 -16.53
N LEU A 19 -3.04 -14.08 -15.78
CA LEU A 19 -3.36 -12.66 -15.91
C LEU A 19 -2.78 -12.06 -17.21
N LEU A 20 -1.52 -12.36 -17.54
CA LEU A 20 -0.89 -11.88 -18.78
C LEU A 20 -1.62 -12.41 -20.02
N ASP A 21 -1.91 -13.71 -20.05
CA ASP A 21 -2.67 -14.35 -21.14
C ASP A 21 -4.05 -13.69 -21.33
N ALA A 22 -4.69 -13.27 -20.23
CA ALA A 22 -5.97 -12.55 -20.28
C ALA A 22 -5.83 -11.09 -20.77
N VAL A 23 -4.70 -10.43 -20.53
CA VAL A 23 -4.41 -9.07 -21.03
C VAL A 23 -4.12 -9.09 -22.53
N ASP A 24 -3.40 -10.10 -23.02
CA ASP A 24 -3.11 -10.29 -24.45
C ASP A 24 -4.38 -10.50 -25.31
N HIS A 25 -5.51 -10.84 -24.69
CA HIS A 25 -6.82 -10.95 -25.34
C HIS A 25 -7.65 -9.65 -25.34
N LEU A 26 -7.20 -8.58 -24.67
CA LEU A 26 -7.86 -7.28 -24.68
C LEU A 26 -7.50 -6.45 -25.93
N SER A 27 -8.40 -5.56 -26.35
CA SER A 27 -8.08 -4.55 -27.36
C SER A 27 -7.04 -3.56 -26.83
N LEU A 28 -6.33 -2.84 -27.71
CA LEU A 28 -5.33 -1.84 -27.27
C LEU A 28 -5.95 -0.76 -26.36
N ASP A 29 -7.12 -0.23 -26.74
CA ASP A 29 -7.87 0.75 -25.94
C ASP A 29 -8.25 0.21 -24.55
N ASP A 30 -8.61 -1.07 -24.46
CA ASP A 30 -8.91 -1.75 -23.18
C ASP A 30 -7.63 -1.99 -22.35
N GLN A 31 -6.49 -2.30 -22.99
CA GLN A 31 -5.19 -2.46 -22.32
C GLN A 31 -4.70 -1.12 -21.75
N GLU A 32 -4.81 -0.03 -22.52
CA GLU A 32 -4.49 1.33 -22.04
C GLU A 32 -5.40 1.72 -20.86
N SER A 33 -6.71 1.47 -20.98
CA SER A 33 -7.68 1.69 -19.89
C SER A 33 -7.36 0.88 -18.64
N LEU A 34 -6.94 -0.38 -18.79
CA LEU A 34 -6.52 -1.25 -17.69
C LEU A 34 -5.27 -0.71 -16.98
N ILE A 35 -4.27 -0.24 -17.73
CA ILE A 35 -3.03 0.34 -17.20
C ILE A 35 -3.36 1.52 -16.26
N ASP A 36 -4.23 2.43 -16.69
CA ASP A 36 -4.61 3.59 -15.88
C ASP A 36 -5.41 3.20 -14.62
N VAL A 37 -6.34 2.25 -14.73
CA VAL A 37 -7.07 1.70 -13.57
C VAL A 37 -6.12 1.04 -12.56
N VAL A 38 -5.15 0.25 -13.02
CA VAL A 38 -4.16 -0.42 -12.16
C VAL A 38 -3.24 0.61 -11.49
N ARG A 39 -2.71 1.57 -12.23
CA ARG A 39 -1.88 2.67 -11.69
C ARG A 39 -2.61 3.47 -10.63
N HIS A 40 -3.86 3.84 -10.89
CA HIS A 40 -4.69 4.57 -9.93
C HIS A 40 -4.89 3.77 -8.63
N ARG A 41 -5.23 2.47 -8.73
CA ARG A 41 -5.42 1.60 -7.56
C ARG A 41 -4.14 1.45 -6.73
N ILE A 42 -2.99 1.23 -7.35
CA ILE A 42 -1.69 1.14 -6.66
C ILE A 42 -1.41 2.46 -5.90
N ALA A 43 -1.67 3.60 -6.53
CA ALA A 43 -1.47 4.90 -5.91
C ALA A 43 -2.42 5.14 -4.70
N GLU A 44 -3.66 4.64 -4.74
CA GLU A 44 -4.57 4.66 -3.58
C GLU A 44 -4.09 3.74 -2.44
N CYS A 45 -3.62 2.53 -2.75
CA CYS A 45 -3.06 1.62 -1.73
C CYS A 45 -1.89 2.27 -0.98
N HIS A 46 -0.91 2.82 -1.70
CA HIS A 46 0.22 3.51 -1.09
C HIS A 46 -0.23 4.74 -0.26
N ARG A 47 -1.27 5.48 -0.70
CA ARG A 47 -1.85 6.59 0.09
C ARG A 47 -2.42 6.11 1.42
N GLN A 48 -3.10 4.96 1.43
CA GLN A 48 -3.68 4.37 2.64
C GLN A 48 -2.60 3.86 3.59
N GLU A 49 -1.54 3.23 3.08
CA GLU A 49 -0.37 2.81 3.85
C GLU A 49 0.33 4.01 4.51
N ILE A 50 0.65 5.06 3.75
CA ILE A 50 1.24 6.31 4.27
C ILE A 50 0.36 6.94 5.35
N PHE A 51 -0.97 6.97 5.15
CA PHE A 51 -1.90 7.49 6.15
C PHE A 51 -1.89 6.66 7.44
N SER A 52 -1.83 5.32 7.32
CA SER A 52 -1.71 4.41 8.46
C SER A 52 -0.42 4.62 9.25
N LEU A 53 0.71 4.78 8.56
CA LEU A 53 2.01 5.08 9.16
C LEU A 53 2.00 6.44 9.89
N ILE A 54 1.50 7.49 9.25
CA ILE A 54 1.39 8.83 9.87
C ILE A 54 0.48 8.80 11.10
N SER A 55 -0.65 8.07 11.03
CA SER A 55 -1.59 7.91 12.14
C SER A 55 -0.91 7.20 13.34
N SER A 56 -0.15 6.15 13.07
CA SER A 56 0.58 5.37 14.08
C SER A 56 1.68 6.20 14.74
N ALA A 57 2.54 6.86 13.94
CA ALA A 57 3.60 7.73 14.44
C ALA A 57 3.06 8.91 15.28
N ARG A 58 1.95 9.54 14.88
CA ARG A 58 1.29 10.60 15.67
C ARG A 58 0.76 10.08 17.00
N LYS A 59 0.20 8.86 17.03
CA LYS A 59 -0.30 8.22 18.24
C LYS A 59 0.84 7.88 19.20
N GLU A 60 1.98 7.41 18.70
CA GLU A 60 3.17 7.13 19.50
C GLU A 60 3.78 8.39 20.10
N TYR A 61 3.87 9.47 19.31
CA TYR A 61 4.27 10.79 19.79
C TYR A 61 3.36 11.29 20.92
N GLN A 62 2.03 11.25 20.73
CA GLN A 62 1.06 11.66 21.75
C GLN A 62 1.09 10.80 23.01
N GLN A 63 1.52 9.55 22.92
CA GLN A 63 1.66 8.64 24.06
C GLN A 63 3.01 8.77 24.78
N SER A 64 3.85 9.75 24.41
CA SER A 64 5.21 9.93 24.94
C SER A 64 6.07 8.67 24.86
N LYS A 65 5.82 7.81 23.85
CA LYS A 65 6.57 6.57 23.62
C LYS A 65 7.84 6.77 22.79
N LEU A 66 8.09 7.98 22.33
CA LEU A 66 9.29 8.35 21.60
C LEU A 66 10.37 8.80 22.57
N SER A 67 11.50 8.09 22.56
CA SER A 67 12.72 8.54 23.20
C SER A 67 13.24 9.80 22.48
N PRO A 68 13.63 10.87 23.20
CA PRO A 68 14.30 12.01 22.59
C PRO A 68 15.74 11.63 22.24
N GLU A 69 15.94 11.15 21.02
CA GLU A 69 17.27 10.88 20.46
C GLU A 69 17.82 12.11 19.73
N THR A 70 19.12 12.37 19.90
CA THR A 70 19.82 13.37 19.09
C THR A 70 20.19 12.78 17.72
N PRO A 71 20.49 13.60 16.70
CA PRO A 71 21.02 13.09 15.43
C PRO A 71 22.26 12.20 15.58
N GLN A 72 23.08 12.41 16.63
CA GLN A 72 24.25 11.57 16.89
C GLN A 72 23.85 10.18 17.40
N ASP A 73 22.82 10.08 18.25
CA ASP A 73 22.32 8.80 18.76
C ASP A 73 21.75 7.94 17.64
N ILE A 74 21.00 8.58 16.72
CA ILE A 74 20.48 7.95 15.49
C ILE A 74 21.62 7.47 14.59
N MET A 75 22.66 8.28 14.39
CA MET A 75 23.83 7.86 13.60
C MET A 75 24.58 6.67 14.24
N ASN A 76 24.61 6.59 15.57
CA ASN A 76 25.25 5.49 16.29
C ASN A 76 24.48 4.16 16.14
N SER A 77 23.15 4.18 15.98
CA SER A 77 22.32 2.97 15.80
C SER A 77 22.23 2.49 14.35
N ILE A 78 22.51 3.35 13.38
CA ILE A 78 22.57 2.99 11.94
C ILE A 78 23.93 2.37 11.57
N LEU A 79 24.99 2.72 12.30
CA LEU A 79 26.37 2.30 12.02
C LEU A 79 26.83 1.08 12.85
N SER A 80 25.93 0.47 13.64
CA SER A 80 26.17 -0.73 14.47
C SER A 80 25.71 -2.01 13.79
#